data_AF-A0A438GYF7-F1
#
_entry.id   AF-A0A438GYF7-F1
#
_cell.length_a   1.000
_cell.length_b   1.000
_cell.length_c   1.000
_cell.angle_alpha   90.00
_cell.angle_beta   90.00
_cell.angle_gamma   90.00
#
_symmetry.space_group_name_H-M   'P 1'
#
loop_
_entity.id
_entity.type
_entity.pdbx_description
1 polymer ?
#
loop_
_entity_poly.entity_id
_entity_poly.type
_entity_poly.pdbx_seq_one_letter_code
_entity_poly.pdbx_strand_id
1 'polypeptide(L)' 'MRAAVIGAGVSGLVSAYVLARAGMKVVLYEKEDYLGGHAKTVTVDGVPLDLGFMVFNRGLDIFVGSDRDDGT' A
#
# COMPACT_ATOMS: atom_id res chain seq x y z
N MET A 1 5.17 -21.86 -4.24
CA MET A 1 5.06 -20.82 -5.29
C MET A 1 5.67 -19.51 -4.76
N ARG A 2 6.25 -18.66 -5.61
CA ARG A 2 6.80 -17.35 -5.21
C ARG A 2 6.17 -16.25 -6.04
N ALA A 3 5.91 -15.09 -5.43
CA ALA A 3 5.39 -13.91 -6.10
C ALA A 3 6.38 -12.75 -5.98
N ALA A 4 6.50 -11.95 -7.04
CA ALA A 4 7.20 -10.69 -7.03
C ALA A 4 6.17 -9.55 -7.16
N VAL A 5 6.23 -8.58 -6.27
CA VAL A 5 5.41 -7.37 -6.33
C VAL A 5 6.33 -6.19 -6.65
N ILE A 6 6.02 -5.43 -7.69
CA ILE A 6 6.80 -4.28 -8.13
C ILE A 6 6.04 -3.00 -7.78
N GLY A 7 6.68 -2.13 -7.00
CA GLY A 7 6.11 -0.92 -6.43
C GLY A 7 5.55 -1.16 -5.03
N ALA A 8 5.99 -0.35 -4.06
CA ALA A 8 5.53 -0.35 -2.67
C ALA A 8 4.62 0.83 -2.34
N GLY A 9 3.81 1.26 -3.32
CA GLY A 9 2.63 2.10 -3.06
C GLY A 9 1.53 1.32 -2.34
N VAL A 10 0.43 1.99 -2.01
CA VAL A 10 -0.71 1.40 -1.28
C VAL A 10 -1.19 0.08 -1.88
N SER A 11 -1.37 0.02 -3.20
CA SER A 11 -1.84 -1.19 -3.89
C SER A 11 -0.81 -2.32 -3.85
N GLY A 12 0.48 -2.01 -3.97
CA GLY A 12 1.55 -3.01 -3.91
C GLY A 12 1.72 -3.60 -2.51
N LEU A 13 1.66 -2.76 -1.48
CA LEU A 13 1.71 -3.20 -0.07
C LEU A 13 0.51 -4.10 0.27
N VAL A 14 -0.70 -3.70 -0.14
CA VAL A 14 -1.91 -4.53 0.04
C VAL A 14 -1.78 -5.86 -0.72
N SER A 15 -1.34 -5.83 -1.97
CA SER A 15 -1.13 -7.05 -2.76
C SER A 15 -0.13 -8.00 -2.10
N ALA A 16 1.01 -7.48 -1.65
CA ALA A 16 2.03 -8.26 -0.96
C ALA A 16 1.50 -8.87 0.34
N TYR A 17 0.73 -8.09 1.12
CA TYR A 17 0.10 -8.54 2.35
C TYR A 17 -0.89 -9.68 2.12
N VAL A 18 -1.83 -9.53 1.18
CA VAL A 18 -2.83 -10.56 0.86
C VAL A 18 -2.17 -11.84 0.37
N LEU A 19 -1.19 -11.75 -0.54
CA LEU A 19 -0.45 -12.92 -1.05
C LEU A 19 0.34 -13.62 0.06
N ALA A 20 0.98 -12.86 0.95
CA ALA A 20 1.69 -13.44 2.09
C ALA A 20 0.74 -14.14 3.06
N ARG A 21 -0.44 -13.55 3.34
CA ARG A 21 -1.49 -14.18 4.16
C ARG A 21 -2.04 -15.46 3.54
N ALA A 22 -2.07 -15.55 2.21
CA ALA A 22 -2.42 -16.78 1.49
C ALA A 22 -1.29 -17.84 1.50
N GLY A 23 -0.19 -17.61 2.22
CA GLY A 23 0.92 -18.56 2.37
C GLY A 23 1.96 -18.51 1.25
N MET A 24 1.92 -17.49 0.38
CA MET A 24 2.91 -17.34 -0.69
C MET A 24 4.18 -16.64 -0.17
N LYS A 25 5.35 -17.07 -0.68
CA LYS A 25 6.60 -16.34 -0.43
C LYS A 25 6.69 -15.16 -1.40
N VAL A 26 6.58 -13.95 -0.87
CA VAL A 26 6.56 -12.70 -1.63
C VAL A 26 7.91 -11.98 -1.55
N VAL A 27 8.34 -11.38 -2.67
CA VAL A 27 9.42 -10.39 -2.70
C VAL A 27 8.83 -9.08 -3.22
N LEU A 28 8.94 -8.02 -2.45
CA LEU A 28 8.49 -6.67 -2.81
C LEU A 28 9.70 -5.86 -3.27
N TYR A 29 9.58 -5.21 -4.42
CA TYR A 29 10.59 -4.32 -4.97
C TYR A 29 10.05 -2.90 -5.01
N GLU A 30 10.83 -1.96 -4.49
CA GLU A 30 10.58 -0.52 -4.59
C GLU A 30 11.87 0.13 -5.12
N LYS A 31 11.72 1.12 -5.98
CA LYS A 31 12.85 1.86 -6.53
C LYS A 31 13.39 2.87 -5.51
N GLU A 32 12.50 3.49 -4.75
CA GLU A 32 12.85 4.51 -3.76
C GLU A 32 13.33 3.87 -2.43
N ASP A 33 13.98 4.67 -1.59
CA ASP A 33 14.46 4.25 -0.25
C ASP A 33 13.36 4.31 0.83
N TYR A 34 12.12 4.56 0.43
CA TYR A 34 10.94 4.61 1.29
C TYR A 34 9.74 3.90 0.66
N LEU A 35 8.84 3.42 1.51
CA LEU A 35 7.58 2.79 1.10
C LEU A 35 6.43 3.80 1.14
N GLY A 36 5.28 3.44 0.56
CA GLY A 36 4.06 4.26 0.57
C GLY A 36 3.77 4.94 -0.77
N GLY A 37 4.76 5.02 -1.66
CA GLY A 37 4.61 5.66 -2.97
C GLY A 37 4.24 7.14 -2.83
N HIS A 38 3.05 7.52 -3.32
CA HIS A 38 2.54 8.89 -3.18
C HIS A 38 2.11 9.22 -1.74
N ALA A 39 1.86 8.25 -0.86
CA ALA A 39 1.61 8.51 0.56
C ALA A 39 2.93 8.82 1.27
N LYS A 40 3.48 10.02 1.03
CA LYS A 40 4.79 10.44 1.54
C LYS A 40 4.64 11.58 2.53
N THR A 41 4.90 11.27 3.80
CA THR A 41 5.05 12.28 4.85
C THR A 41 6.54 12.59 5.03
N VAL A 42 6.90 13.87 5.02
CA VAL A 42 8.24 14.35 5.35
C VAL A 42 8.18 15.23 6.60
N THR A 43 9.23 15.23 7.40
CA THR A 43 9.33 16.14 8.54
C THR A 43 10.16 17.36 8.16
N VAL A 44 9.57 18.55 8.25
CA VAL A 44 10.25 19.83 8.04
C VAL A 44 10.13 20.64 9.33
N ASP A 45 11.26 21.01 9.93
CA ASP A 45 11.30 21.76 11.20
C ASP A 45 10.46 21.13 12.33
N GLY A 46 10.45 19.79 12.39
CA GLY A 46 9.67 19.02 13.37
C GLY A 46 8.19 18.86 13.03
N VAL A 47 7.71 19.46 11.93
CA VAL A 47 6.32 19.35 11.46
C VAL A 47 6.21 18.25 10.41
N PRO A 48 5.34 17.24 10.61
CA PRO A 48 5.04 16.26 9.57
C PRO A 48 4.15 16.88 8.48
N LEU A 49 4.66 16.95 7.26
CA LEU A 49 3.97 17.44 6.08
C LEU A 49 3.70 16.29 5.12
N ASP A 50 2.45 16.16 4.70
CA ASP A 50 2.07 15.23 3.66
C ASP A 50 2.31 15.86 2.28
N LEU A 51 3.14 15.22 1.47
CA LEU A 51 3.42 15.61 0.09
C LEU A 51 2.56 14.84 -0.91
N GLY A 52 1.75 13.89 -0.43
CA GLY A 52 0.91 13.06 -1.25
C GLY A 52 -0.39 13.73 -1.67
N PHE A 53 -0.86 13.37 -2.87
CA PHE A 53 -2.26 13.57 -3.21
C PHE A 53 -3.06 12.38 -2.68
N MET A 54 -3.58 12.52 -1.45
CA MET A 54 -4.41 11.49 -0.81
C MET A 54 -5.86 11.96 -0.73
N VAL A 55 -6.72 11.34 -1.54
CA VAL A 55 -8.17 11.53 -1.45
C VAL A 55 -8.76 10.24 -0.89
N PHE A 56 -9.24 10.29 0.35
CA PHE A 56 -10.03 9.22 0.93
C PHE A 56 -11.50 9.61 0.87
N ASN A 57 -12.24 9.01 -0.06
CA ASN A 57 -13.67 9.22 -0.19
C ASN A 57 -14.41 7.91 0.09
N ARG A 58 -15.19 7.86 1.18
CA ARG A 58 -15.90 6.63 1.61
C ARG A 58 -16.96 6.13 0.64
N GLY A 59 -17.41 6.98 -0.31
CA GLY A 59 -18.47 6.65 -1.26
C GLY A 59 -18.01 6.44 -2.70
N LEU A 60 -16.69 6.51 -2.96
CA LEU A 60 -16.11 6.14 -4.25
C LEU A 60 -15.46 4.79 -4.05
N ASP A 61 -15.96 3.76 -4.73
CA ASP A 61 -15.28 2.48 -4.91
C ASP A 61 -14.01 2.71 -5.74
N ILE A 62 -12.98 3.31 -5.14
CA ILE A 62 -11.62 3.20 -5.64
C ILE A 62 -11.24 1.74 -5.39
N PHE A 63 -11.16 0.97 -6.47
CA PHE A 63 -10.94 -0.46 -6.43
C PHE A 63 -9.51 -0.77 -5.98
N VAL A 64 -9.26 -0.69 -4.68
CA VAL A 64 -8.16 -1.38 -4.02
C VAL A 64 -8.78 -2.65 -3.47
N GLY A 65 -8.64 -3.74 -4.23
CA GLY A 65 -9.06 -5.12 -3.91
C GLY A 65 -10.10 -5.27 -2.81
N SER A 66 -11.34 -5.57 -3.21
CA SER A 66 -12.47 -5.96 -2.34
C SER A 66 -12.06 -6.93 -1.22
N ASP A 67 -11.67 -6.41 -0.06
CA ASP A 67 -11.76 -7.13 1.21
C ASP A 67 -13.17 -6.86 1.73
N ARG A 68 -14.09 -7.75 1.39
CA ARG A 68 -15.36 -7.84 2.10
C ARG A 68 -15.02 -8.56 3.40
N ASP A 69 -14.99 -7.85 4.51
CA ASP A 69 -15.14 -8.46 5.84
C ASP A 69 -16.56 -9.06 5.88
N ASP A 70 -16.72 -10.32 5.50
CA ASP A 70 -17.89 -11.13 5.80
C ASP A 70 -17.75 -11.69 7.21
N GLY A 71 -18.09 -10.86 8.20
CA GLY A 71 -18.04 -11.20 9.61
C GLY A 71 -18.81 -12.46 10.00
N THR A 72 -18.14 -13.61 9.92
CA THR A 72 -18.46 -14.87 10.61
C THR A 72 -17.35 -15.25 11.57
#